data_AF-A0A6N4W4W6-F1
#
_entry.id   AF-A0A6N4W4W6-F1
#
_cell.length_a   1.000
_cell.length_b   1.000
_cell.length_c   1.000
_cell.angle_alpha   90.00
_cell.angle_beta   90.00
_cell.angle_gamma   90.00
#
_symmetry.space_group_name_H-M   'P 1'
#
loop_
_entity.id
_entity.type
_entity.pdbx_description
1 polymer ?
#
loop_
_entity_poly.entity_id
_entity_poly.type
_entity_poly.pdbx_seq_one_letter_code
_entity_poly.pdbx_strand_id
1 'polypeptide(L)'
;MDHNGTYKVGTDIVAGTYTSAGPVDGDRCYWKRIGGPDGATTLDNALSAKQQVVQIEPTDTAFKTNGCQPWQLTDAPPPGENPPWLSGIQLRHYLDVINGLSGASGNGTVPTS
;
A
#
# COMPACT_ATOMS: atom_id res chain seq x y z
N MET A 1 -6.80 11.98 12.83
CA MET A 1 -6.69 13.35 12.28
C MET A 1 -8.04 13.78 11.76
N ASP A 2 -8.51 14.94 12.20
CA ASP A 2 -9.87 15.45 12.05
C ASP A 2 -10.05 16.46 10.92
N HIS A 3 -8.98 16.96 10.29
CA HIS A 3 -9.08 18.10 9.37
C HIS A 3 -8.26 17.98 8.08
N ASN A 4 -8.66 18.78 7.08
CA ASN A 4 -7.86 19.04 5.89
C ASN A 4 -6.58 19.77 6.29
N GLY A 5 -5.46 19.45 5.66
CA GLY A 5 -4.20 20.10 5.99
C GLY A 5 -2.98 19.39 5.45
N THR A 6 -1.83 19.94 5.81
CA THR A 6 -0.51 19.32 5.60
C THR A 6 0.10 19.10 6.98
N TYR A 7 0.48 17.86 7.25
CA TYR A 7 0.97 17.38 8.54
C TYR A 7 2.42 16.92 8.39
N LYS A 8 3.33 17.44 9.20
CA LYS A 8 4.73 17.00 9.23
C LYS A 8 4.81 15.63 9.90
N VAL A 9 5.43 14.68 9.22
CA VAL A 9 5.60 13.33 9.76
C VAL A 9 6.64 13.35 10.88
N GLY A 10 6.39 12.60 11.96
CA GLY A 10 7.18 12.60 13.18
C GLY A 10 6.94 13.80 14.12
N THR A 11 6.12 14.78 13.71
CA THR A 11 5.75 15.94 14.54
C THR A 11 4.24 16.04 14.71
N ASP A 12 3.51 16.21 13.60
CA ASP A 12 2.06 16.39 13.61
C ASP A 12 1.33 15.05 13.43
N ILE A 13 1.93 14.13 12.66
CA ILE A 13 1.45 12.76 12.42
C ILE A 13 2.59 11.76 12.67
N VAL A 14 2.29 10.63 13.31
CA VAL A 14 3.26 9.54 13.44
C VAL A 14 3.20 8.62 12.22
N ALA A 15 4.34 8.01 11.86
CA ALA A 15 4.38 6.99 10.81
C ALA A 15 3.50 5.78 11.17
N GLY A 16 2.97 5.11 10.15
CA GLY A 16 2.08 3.96 10.28
C GLY A 16 1.00 3.90 9.20
N THR A 17 0.14 2.88 9.29
CA THR A 17 -0.98 2.70 8.36
C THR A 17 -2.20 3.46 8.84
N TYR A 18 -2.79 4.26 7.97
CA TYR A 18 -4.02 5.00 8.27
C TYR A 18 -5.15 4.61 7.32
N THR A 19 -6.36 4.56 7.84
CA THR A 19 -7.60 4.40 7.06
C THR A 19 -8.47 5.66 7.18
N SER A 20 -9.11 6.04 6.08
CA SER A 20 -10.17 7.05 6.04
C SER A 20 -11.38 6.47 5.36
N ALA A 21 -12.57 6.73 5.91
CA ALA A 21 -13.85 6.24 5.38
C ALA A 21 -14.18 6.77 3.96
N GLY A 22 -13.40 7.69 3.42
CA GLY A 22 -13.55 8.25 2.08
C GLY A 22 -13.89 9.73 2.10
N PRO A 23 -14.56 10.27 1.09
CA PRO A 23 -14.86 11.69 1.01
C PRO A 23 -15.83 12.16 2.11
N VAL A 24 -15.68 13.41 2.53
CA VAL A 24 -16.75 14.14 3.24
C VAL A 24 -17.84 14.49 2.21
N ASP A 25 -19.10 14.21 2.56
CA ASP A 25 -20.34 14.61 1.87
C ASP A 25 -20.23 14.98 0.37
N GLY A 26 -20.27 13.97 -0.50
CA GLY A 26 -20.41 14.17 -1.95
C GLY A 26 -19.17 14.69 -2.69
N ASP A 27 -18.07 14.99 -1.99
CA ASP A 27 -16.82 15.49 -2.57
C ASP A 27 -15.88 14.34 -3.01
N ARG A 28 -14.59 14.63 -3.15
CA ARG A 28 -13.50 13.67 -3.36
C ARG A 28 -12.48 13.78 -2.22
N CYS A 29 -12.09 12.63 -1.70
CA CYS A 29 -10.97 12.53 -0.76
C CYS A 29 -9.68 12.55 -1.56
N TYR A 30 -8.89 13.61 -1.40
CA TYR A 30 -7.55 13.72 -1.93
C TYR A 30 -6.52 13.55 -0.81
N TRP A 31 -5.46 12.81 -1.08
CA TRP A 31 -4.30 12.77 -0.20
C TRP A 31 -3.00 12.64 -1.01
N LYS A 32 -1.90 13.04 -0.40
CA LYS A 32 -0.55 12.77 -0.92
C LYS A 32 0.49 12.65 0.19
N ARG A 33 1.48 11.80 -0.06
CA ARG A 33 2.72 11.66 0.71
C ARG A 33 3.82 12.47 0.05
N ILE A 34 4.62 13.16 0.85
CA ILE A 34 5.69 14.05 0.40
C ILE A 34 6.97 13.65 1.10
N GLY A 35 8.08 13.53 0.38
CA GLY A 35 9.40 13.16 0.90
C GLY A 35 10.45 13.16 -0.19
N GLY A 36 11.30 12.13 -0.23
CA GLY A 36 12.39 12.01 -1.20
C GLY A 36 13.65 12.82 -0.82
N PRO A 37 14.71 12.77 -1.64
CA PRO A 37 16.01 13.39 -1.30
C PRO A 37 15.95 14.91 -1.11
N ASP A 38 15.01 15.57 -1.78
CA ASP A 38 14.75 17.01 -1.67
C ASP A 38 13.73 17.36 -0.56
N GLY A 39 13.12 16.34 0.07
CA GLY A 39 12.08 16.49 1.07
C GLY A 39 10.77 17.08 0.54
N ALA A 40 10.60 17.22 -0.78
CA ALA A 40 9.48 17.90 -1.43
C ALA A 40 8.82 17.06 -2.54
N THR A 41 9.44 15.95 -2.93
CA THR A 41 8.92 15.02 -3.93
C THR A 41 7.61 14.40 -3.48
N THR A 42 6.61 14.35 -4.37
CA THR A 42 5.39 13.58 -4.10
C THR A 42 5.71 12.10 -4.28
N LEU A 43 5.63 11.33 -3.19
CA LEU A 43 5.94 9.91 -3.16
C LEU A 43 4.76 9.07 -3.63
N ASP A 44 3.55 9.47 -3.23
CA ASP A 44 2.30 8.81 -3.61
C ASP A 44 1.13 9.78 -3.45
N ASN A 45 0.04 9.55 -4.18
CA ASN A 45 -1.20 10.30 -4.06
C ASN A 45 -2.41 9.51 -4.58
N ALA A 46 -3.59 9.90 -4.12
CA ALA A 46 -4.83 9.45 -4.74
C ALA A 46 -5.95 10.50 -4.61
N LEU A 47 -6.90 10.43 -5.55
CA LEU A 47 -8.17 11.14 -5.51
C LEU A 47 -9.29 10.12 -5.62
N SER A 48 -10.11 9.97 -4.58
CA SER A 48 -11.06 8.87 -4.46
C SER A 48 -12.43 9.29 -3.95
N ALA A 49 -13.46 8.59 -4.44
CA ALA A 49 -14.82 8.65 -3.90
C ALA A 49 -15.13 7.48 -2.93
N LYS A 50 -14.12 6.67 -2.61
CA LYS A 50 -14.23 5.46 -1.77
C LYS A 50 -13.31 5.56 -0.55
N GLN A 51 -13.48 4.65 0.40
CA GLN A 51 -12.56 4.44 1.52
C GLN A 51 -11.11 4.35 1.03
N GLN A 52 -10.18 4.93 1.79
CA GLN A 52 -8.76 4.96 1.48
C GLN A 52 -7.95 4.36 2.63
N VAL A 53 -6.83 3.73 2.27
CA VAL A 53 -5.82 3.27 3.22
C VAL A 53 -4.47 3.74 2.70
N VAL A 54 -3.63 4.27 3.58
CA VAL A 54 -2.32 4.81 3.24
C VAL A 54 -1.28 4.36 4.26
N GLN A 55 -0.13 3.91 3.79
CA GLN A 55 1.05 3.69 4.61
C GLN A 55 1.87 4.99 4.62
N ILE A 56 2.07 5.59 5.79
CA ILE A 56 2.96 6.76 5.96
C ILE A 56 4.27 6.27 6.54
N GLU A 57 5.35 6.43 5.78
CA GLU A 57 6.68 5.95 6.19
C GLU A 57 7.39 6.97 7.09
N PRO A 58 8.30 6.53 7.98
CA PRO A 58 9.11 7.46 8.79
C PRO A 58 9.99 8.42 7.96
N THR A 59 10.27 8.08 6.70
CA THR A 59 11.07 8.88 5.76
C THR A 59 10.24 9.89 4.98
N ASP A 60 8.91 9.85 5.10
CA ASP A 60 8.06 10.90 4.57
C ASP A 60 8.34 12.19 5.34
N THR A 61 8.38 13.31 4.63
CA THR A 61 8.48 14.64 5.24
C THR A 61 7.11 15.15 5.69
N ALA A 62 6.07 14.92 4.87
CA ALA A 62 4.73 15.41 5.14
C ALA A 62 3.63 14.57 4.50
N PHE A 63 2.46 14.57 5.15
CA PHE A 63 1.21 14.03 4.63
C PHE A 63 0.21 15.16 4.42
N LYS A 64 -0.32 15.30 3.20
CA LYS A 64 -1.36 16.28 2.88
C LYS A 64 -2.68 15.57 2.59
N THR A 65 -3.77 16.04 3.17
CA THR A 65 -5.12 15.52 2.93
C THR A 65 -6.14 16.65 2.77
N ASN A 66 -7.13 16.43 1.91
CA ASN A 66 -8.23 17.36 1.68
C ASN A 66 -9.51 16.61 1.31
N GLY A 67 -10.65 17.01 1.88
CA GLY A 67 -11.96 16.42 1.60
C GLY A 67 -12.13 14.99 2.09
N CYS A 68 -11.24 14.49 2.96
CA CYS A 68 -11.30 13.14 3.51
C CYS A 68 -11.96 13.14 4.89
N GLN A 69 -12.77 12.12 5.16
CA GLN A 69 -13.18 11.77 6.52
C GLN A 69 -11.95 11.52 7.40
N PRO A 70 -12.07 11.62 8.74
CA PRO A 70 -10.94 11.52 9.63
C PRO A 70 -10.07 10.28 9.41
N TRP A 71 -8.75 10.48 9.37
CA TRP A 71 -7.78 9.40 9.28
C TRP A 71 -7.55 8.77 10.66
N GLN A 72 -7.61 7.44 10.71
CA GLN A 72 -7.41 6.64 11.92
C GLN A 72 -6.26 5.66 11.69
N LEU A 73 -5.33 5.58 12.65
CA LEU A 73 -4.26 4.58 12.64
C LEU A 73 -4.90 3.18 12.73
N THR A 74 -4.38 2.24 11.96
CA THR A 74 -4.92 0.88 11.86
C THR A 74 -3.82 -0.16 11.72
N ASP A 75 -4.07 -1.37 12.21
CA ASP A 75 -3.22 -2.54 11.98
C ASP A 75 -3.62 -3.32 10.71
N ALA A 76 -4.62 -2.83 9.96
CA ALA A 76 -5.02 -3.43 8.70
C ALA A 76 -3.91 -3.25 7.65
N PRO A 77 -3.52 -4.31 6.92
CA PRO A 77 -2.52 -4.19 5.87
C PRO A 77 -3.03 -3.28 4.73
N PRO A 78 -2.14 -2.53 4.06
CA PRO A 78 -2.50 -1.74 2.88
C PRO A 78 -3.18 -2.62 1.81
N PRO A 79 -4.22 -2.12 1.12
CA PRO A 79 -4.86 -2.86 0.04
C PRO A 79 -3.84 -3.22 -1.04
N GLY A 80 -3.66 -4.52 -1.28
CA GLY A 80 -2.77 -5.03 -2.32
C GLY A 80 -1.38 -5.49 -1.84
N GLU A 81 -1.03 -5.29 -0.57
CA GLU A 81 0.13 -5.95 0.02
C GLU A 81 -0.26 -7.37 0.47
N ASN A 82 0.37 -8.39 -0.12
CA ASN A 82 0.24 -9.75 0.35
C ASN A 82 0.77 -9.80 1.79
N PRO A 83 -0.01 -10.32 2.76
CA PRO A 83 0.46 -10.54 4.11
C PRO A 83 1.83 -11.24 4.11
N PRO A 84 2.76 -10.89 5.02
CA PRO A 84 4.12 -11.43 5.00
C PRO A 84 4.19 -12.96 4.95
N TRP A 85 3.22 -13.63 5.59
CA TRP A 85 3.10 -15.09 5.57
C TRP A 85 2.67 -15.65 4.20
N LEU A 86 1.84 -14.93 3.44
CA LEU A 86 1.47 -15.28 2.07
C LEU A 86 2.64 -15.06 1.09
N SER A 87 3.45 -14.03 1.30
CA SER A 87 4.64 -13.77 0.48
C SER A 87 5.66 -14.93 0.55
N GLY A 88 5.87 -15.50 1.74
CA GLY A 88 6.74 -16.67 1.92
C GLY A 88 6.22 -17.94 1.24
N ILE A 89 4.91 -18.18 1.31
CA ILE A 89 4.28 -19.33 0.65
C ILE A 89 4.33 -19.18 -0.88
N GLN A 90 4.07 -17.98 -1.40
CA GLN A 90 4.10 -17.72 -2.84
C GLN A 90 5.51 -17.89 -3.42
N LEU A 91 6.55 -17.41 -2.74
CA LEU A 91 7.93 -17.65 -3.15
C LEU A 91 8.29 -19.14 -3.10
N ARG A 92 7.89 -19.86 -2.05
CA ARG A 92 8.15 -21.30 -1.94
C ARG A 92 7.49 -22.08 -3.07
N HIS A 93 6.21 -21.81 -3.33
CA HIS A 93 5.47 -22.41 -4.44
C HIS A 93 6.12 -22.08 -5.80
N TYR A 94 6.55 -20.84 -6.01
CA TYR A 94 7.26 -20.44 -7.22
C TYR A 94 8.59 -21.18 -7.41
N LEU A 95 9.37 -21.34 -6.35
CA LEU A 95 10.62 -22.11 -6.38
C LEU A 95 10.37 -23.60 -6.64
N ASP A 96 9.34 -24.18 -6.04
CA ASP A 96 8.95 -25.58 -6.27
C ASP A 96 8.54 -25.79 -7.74
N VAL A 97 7.83 -24.82 -8.35
CA VAL A 97 7.51 -24.83 -9.78
C VAL A 97 8.76 -24.70 -10.65
N ILE A 98 9.69 -23.78 -10.37
CA ILE A 98 10.94 -23.64 -11.15
C ILE A 98 11.78 -24.91 -11.06
N ASN A 99 11.92 -25.46 -9.85
CA ASN A 99 12.69 -26.69 -9.63
C ASN A 99 12.04 -27.88 -10.33
N GLY A 100 10.69 -27.94 -10.35
CA GLY A 100 9.93 -28.93 -11.10
C GLY A 100 10.07 -28.80 -12.63
N LEU A 101 10.09 -27.58 -13.16
CA LEU A 101 10.30 -27.32 -14.59
C LEU A 101 11.75 -27.58 -15.02
N SER A 102 12.72 -27.37 -14.13
CA SER A 102 14.13 -27.68 -14.35
C SER A 102 14.40 -29.19 -14.40
N GLY A 103 13.47 -30.02 -13.91
CA GLY A 103 13.48 -31.48 -14.06
C GLY A 103 12.85 -31.98 -15.37
N ALA A 104 12.25 -31.10 -16.18
CA ALA A 104 11.46 -31.46 -17.36
C ALA A 104 12.05 -30.94 -18.68
N SER A 105 13.38 -30.88 -18.81
CA SER A 105 14.05 -30.87 -20.11
C SER A 105 14.54 -32.28 -20.45
N GLY A 106 13.60 -33.21 -20.60
CA GLY A 106 13.86 -34.60 -20.97
C GLY A 106 12.61 -35.20 -21.59
N ASN A 107 12.58 -35.22 -22.93
CA ASN A 107 11.67 -35.96 -23.81
C ASN A 107 10.78 -37.04 -23.18
N GLY A 108 9.49 -37.06 -23.54
CA GLY A 108 8.75 -38.32 -23.63
C GLY A 108 7.24 -38.28 -23.37
N THR A 109 6.47 -38.22 -24.46
CA THR A 109 5.14 -38.84 -24.68
C THR A 109 3.95 -38.52 -23.75
N VAL A 110 2.89 -38.00 -24.38
CA VAL A 110 1.48 -38.04 -23.94
C VAL A 110 1.01 -39.47 -23.70
N PRO A 111 0.12 -39.70 -22.72
CA PRO A 111 -1.03 -40.55 -23.00
C PRO A 111 -2.37 -39.98 -22.50
N THR A 112 -3.35 -40.20 -23.36
CA THR A 112 -4.79 -40.21 -23.17
C THR A 112 -5.25 -41.29 -22.19
N SER A 113 -6.30 -41.00 -21.42
CA SER A 113 -7.57 -41.76 -21.38
C SER A 113 -8.62 -41.00 -20.57
#